data_AF-A0A352KB44-F1
#
_entry.id   AF-A0A352KB44-F1
#
_cell.length_a   1.000
_cell.length_b   1.000
_cell.length_c   1.000
_cell.angle_alpha   90.00
_cell.angle_beta   90.00
_cell.angle_gamma   90.00
#
_symmetry.space_group_name_H-M   'P 1'
#
loop_
_entity.id
_entity.type
_entity.pdbx_description
1 polymer ?
#
loop_
_entity_poly.entity_id
_entity_poly.type
_entity_poly.pdbx_seq_one_letter_code
_entity_poly.pdbx_strand_id
1 'polypeptide(L)'
;MAECELDGDGQPLIANPDFRRRLAEIEADLTAISYTDLRVAAQAAAGEALGPEASILKVKGTEIQQAISDLAVEALGCYAAPFDPDMGDNFGPVGPDYRAGVVPGMLFGRAASIYGGTNEVQRNIVAKGVLGL
;
A
#
# COMPACT_ATOMS: atom_id res chain seq x y z
N MET A 1 5.32 15.26 -0.53
CA MET A 1 3.95 15.29 0.01
C MET A 1 3.98 15.60 1.50
N ALA A 2 4.33 14.66 2.38
CA ALA A 2 4.30 14.89 3.83
C ALA A 2 5.23 16.00 4.36
N GLU A 3 6.30 16.36 3.64
CA GLU A 3 7.16 17.50 3.98
C GLU A 3 6.55 18.86 3.60
N CYS A 4 5.65 18.88 2.60
CA CYS A 4 5.04 20.11 2.07
C CYS A 4 3.65 20.38 2.64
N GLU A 5 2.92 19.31 2.98
CA GLU A 5 1.56 19.36 3.49
C GLU A 5 1.56 19.55 5.00
N LEU A 6 0.56 20.28 5.50
CA LEU A 6 0.44 20.58 6.93
C LEU A 6 -0.59 19.67 7.59
N ASP A 7 -0.37 19.38 8.87
CA ASP A 7 -1.36 18.74 9.73
C ASP A 7 -2.44 19.74 10.22
N GLY A 8 -3.38 19.24 11.03
CA GLY A 8 -4.47 20.05 11.58
C GLY A 8 -4.02 21.20 12.49
N ASP A 9 -2.78 21.16 12.98
CA ASP A 9 -2.18 22.19 13.85
C ASP A 9 -1.27 23.15 13.06
N GLY A 10 -1.19 22.99 11.73
CA GLY A 10 -0.38 23.82 10.85
C GLY A 10 1.12 23.49 10.87
N GLN A 11 1.51 22.34 11.44
CA GLN A 11 2.89 21.84 11.36
C GLN A 11 3.06 20.94 10.13
N PRO A 12 4.27 20.77 9.58
CA PRO A 12 4.49 19.80 8.51
C PRO A 12 3.99 18.42 8.93
N LEU A 13 3.24 17.73 8.07
CA LEU A 13 2.65 16.43 8.38
C LEU A 13 3.72 15.39 8.76
N ILE A 14 4.90 15.47 8.15
CA ILE A 14 6.04 14.63 8.50
C ILE A 14 6.55 14.85 9.93
N ALA A 15 6.21 15.95 10.60
CA ALA A 15 6.55 16.19 12.01
C ALA A 15 5.55 15.51 12.97
N ASN A 16 4.36 15.14 12.48
CA ASN A 16 3.34 14.47 13.28
C ASN A 16 3.85 13.08 13.73
N PRO A 17 3.90 12.80 15.05
CA PRO A 17 4.47 11.56 15.56
C PRO A 17 3.68 10.31 15.15
N ASP A 18 2.35 10.41 14.98
CA ASP A 18 1.53 9.28 14.54
C ASP A 18 1.76 8.95 13.07
N PHE A 19 1.78 9.97 12.22
CA PHE A 19 2.08 9.83 10.79
C PHE A 19 3.47 9.19 10.58
N ARG A 20 4.48 9.71 11.28
CA ARG A 20 5.85 9.16 11.23
C ARG A 20 5.93 7.72 11.69
N ARG A 21 5.21 7.37 12.76
CA ARG A 21 5.18 5.99 13.28
C ARG A 21 4.61 5.04 12.23
N ARG A 22 3.48 5.39 11.62
CA ARG A 22 2.83 4.57 10.57
C ARG A 22 3.69 4.47 9.31
N LEU A 23 4.36 5.55 8.92
CA LEU A 23 5.34 5.52 7.83
C LEU A 23 6.49 4.54 8.13
N ALA A 24 7.08 4.63 9.32
CA ALA A 24 8.16 3.74 9.73
C ALA A 24 7.72 2.26 9.83
N GLU A 25 6.50 2.00 10.28
CA GLU A 25 5.90 0.65 10.28
C GLU A 25 5.79 0.10 8.86
N ILE A 26 5.30 0.90 7.91
CA ILE A 26 5.22 0.52 6.49
C ILE A 26 6.61 0.26 5.90
N GLU A 27 7.60 1.10 6.21
CA GLU A 27 8.98 0.91 5.73
C GLU A 27 9.61 -0.37 6.28
N ALA A 28 9.35 -0.69 7.56
CA ALA A 28 9.80 -1.93 8.19
C ALA A 28 9.14 -3.15 7.55
N ASP A 29 7.82 -3.11 7.35
CA ASP A 29 7.06 -4.17 6.69
C ASP A 29 7.51 -4.38 5.23
N LEU A 30 7.74 -3.28 4.49
CA LEU A 30 8.24 -3.31 3.11
C LEU A 30 9.63 -3.94 3.05
N THR A 31 10.52 -3.56 3.97
CA THR A 31 11.85 -4.16 4.07
C THR A 31 11.76 -5.67 4.34
N ALA A 32 10.92 -6.08 5.30
CA ALA A 32 10.73 -7.48 5.66
C ALA A 32 10.16 -8.31 4.50
N ILE A 33 9.16 -7.79 3.78
CA ILE A 33 8.59 -8.51 2.65
C ILE A 33 9.56 -8.60 1.47
N SER A 34 10.37 -7.57 1.20
CA SER A 34 11.39 -7.64 0.15
C SER A 34 12.42 -8.73 0.39
N TYR A 35 12.89 -8.92 1.63
CA TYR A 35 13.77 -10.04 1.95
C TYR A 35 13.08 -11.40 1.82
N THR A 36 11.80 -11.47 2.18
CA THR A 36 10.99 -12.69 1.99
C THR A 36 10.83 -13.03 0.52
N ASP A 37 10.56 -12.02 -0.32
CA ASP A 37 10.42 -12.16 -1.77
C ASP A 37 11.72 -12.64 -2.41
N LEU A 38 12.86 -12.05 -2.04
CA LEU A 38 14.17 -12.50 -2.49
C LEU A 38 14.46 -13.96 -2.10
N ARG A 39 14.07 -14.38 -0.89
CA ARG A 39 14.22 -15.78 -0.46
C ARG A 39 13.36 -16.73 -1.31
N VAL A 40 12.11 -16.36 -1.56
CA VAL A 40 11.18 -17.15 -2.39
C VAL A 40 11.67 -17.23 -3.84
N ALA A 41 12.17 -16.12 -4.39
CA ALA A 41 12.75 -16.08 -5.73
C ALA A 41 14.00 -16.97 -5.84
N ALA A 42 14.87 -16.97 -4.81
CA ALA A 42 16.04 -17.85 -4.76
C ALA A 42 15.64 -19.33 -4.71
N GLN A 43 14.64 -19.71 -3.92
CA GLN A 43 14.10 -21.08 -3.88
C GLN A 43 13.55 -21.50 -5.25
N ALA A 44 12.74 -20.64 -5.88
CA ALA A 44 12.21 -20.90 -7.21
C ALA A 44 13.32 -21.09 -8.25
N ALA A 45 14.37 -20.26 -8.20
CA ALA A 45 15.52 -20.36 -9.10
C ALA A 45 16.34 -21.65 -8.88
N ALA A 46 16.35 -22.17 -7.65
CA ALA A 46 16.92 -23.48 -7.33
C ALA A 46 16.03 -24.66 -7.75
N GLY A 47 14.83 -24.40 -8.30
CA GLY A 47 13.87 -25.43 -8.70
C GLY A 47 13.11 -26.07 -7.52
N GLU A 48 13.16 -25.46 -6.34
CA GLU A 48 12.41 -25.91 -5.18
C GLU A 48 10.92 -25.62 -5.34
N ALA A 49 10.08 -26.47 -4.76
CA ALA A 49 8.64 -26.25 -4.77
C ALA A 49 8.28 -25.05 -3.88
N LEU A 50 7.50 -24.13 -4.43
CA LEU A 50 6.94 -23.01 -3.66
C LEU A 50 5.76 -23.52 -2.83
N GLY A 51 5.81 -23.27 -1.53
CA GLY A 51 4.76 -23.66 -0.58
C GLY A 51 3.87 -22.47 -0.19
N PRO A 52 3.48 -22.35 1.09
CA PRO A 52 2.61 -21.27 1.57
C PRO A 52 3.23 -19.88 1.46
N GLU A 53 4.52 -19.77 1.12
CA GLU A 53 5.25 -18.50 1.00
C GLU A 53 4.64 -17.58 -0.07
N ALA A 54 4.17 -18.13 -1.19
CA ALA A 54 3.50 -17.34 -2.23
C ALA A 54 2.20 -16.69 -1.70
N SER A 55 1.43 -17.42 -0.88
CA SER A 55 0.23 -16.90 -0.21
C SER A 55 0.57 -15.84 0.83
N ILE A 56 1.66 -16.03 1.60
CA ILE A 56 2.17 -15.04 2.56
C ILE A 56 2.54 -13.74 1.84
N LEU A 57 3.31 -13.83 0.76
CA LEU A 57 3.72 -12.67 -0.05
C LEU A 57 2.50 -11.92 -0.59
N LYS A 58 1.49 -12.63 -1.10
CA LYS A 58 0.28 -11.99 -1.60
C LYS A 58 -0.49 -11.24 -0.50
N VAL A 59 -0.68 -11.86 0.66
CA VAL A 59 -1.40 -11.24 1.78
C VAL A 59 -0.65 -10.00 2.26
N LYS A 60 0.63 -10.15 2.62
CA LYS A 60 1.42 -9.03 3.14
C LYS A 60 1.64 -7.94 2.11
N GLY A 61 1.88 -8.28 0.85
CA GLY A 61 2.10 -7.32 -0.23
C GLY A 61 0.88 -6.43 -0.45
N THR A 62 -0.32 -7.02 -0.44
CA THR A 62 -1.57 -6.25 -0.61
C THR A 62 -1.92 -5.41 0.61
N GLU A 63 -1.65 -5.88 1.83
CA GLU A 63 -1.82 -5.08 3.05
C GLU A 63 -0.88 -3.86 3.05
N ILE A 64 0.39 -4.04 2.68
CA ILE A 64 1.38 -2.96 2.59
C ILE A 64 0.99 -1.96 1.51
N GLN A 65 0.59 -2.43 0.32
CA GLN A 65 0.14 -1.56 -0.77
C GLN A 65 -1.04 -0.69 -0.35
N GLN A 66 -2.01 -1.27 0.36
CA GLN A 66 -3.16 -0.54 0.88
C GLN A 66 -2.73 0.49 1.93
N ALA A 67 -1.89 0.11 2.89
CA ALA A 67 -1.36 1.01 3.90
C ALA A 67 -0.60 2.22 3.31
N ILE A 68 0.23 1.99 2.26
CA ILE A 68 0.90 3.07 1.52
C ILE A 68 -0.13 4.00 0.87
N SER A 69 -1.12 3.44 0.18
CA SER A 69 -2.14 4.23 -0.50
C SER A 69 -3.02 5.04 0.47
N ASP A 70 -3.29 4.48 1.65
CA ASP A 70 -4.00 5.15 2.74
C ASP A 70 -3.20 6.33 3.27
N LEU A 71 -1.90 6.13 3.52
CA LEU A 71 -1.01 7.19 4.00
C LEU A 71 -0.82 8.30 2.94
N ALA A 72 -0.80 7.94 1.66
CA ALA A 72 -0.71 8.91 0.57
C ALA A 72 -1.97 9.77 0.46
N VAL A 73 -3.16 9.18 0.63
CA VAL A 73 -4.44 9.90 0.62
C VAL A 73 -4.56 10.81 1.85
N GLU A 74 -4.17 10.33 3.02
CA GLU A 74 -4.07 11.15 4.23
C GLU A 74 -3.13 12.34 4.03
N ALA A 75 -1.98 12.11 3.39
CA ALA A 75 -1.03 13.17 3.11
C ALA A 75 -1.57 14.25 2.15
N LEU A 76 -2.54 13.94 1.29
CA LEU A 76 -3.20 14.94 0.45
C LEU A 76 -4.20 15.81 1.21
N GLY A 77 -4.66 15.39 2.40
CA GLY A 77 -5.65 16.12 3.17
C GLY A 77 -6.88 16.49 2.36
N CYS A 78 -7.23 17.78 2.32
CA CYS A 78 -8.39 18.27 1.59
C CYS A 78 -8.30 18.10 0.06
N TYR A 79 -7.09 17.98 -0.49
CA TYR A 79 -6.87 17.76 -1.92
C TYR A 79 -7.21 16.32 -2.38
N ALA A 80 -7.55 15.42 -1.45
CA ALA A 80 -8.07 14.10 -1.78
C ALA A 80 -9.56 14.11 -2.18
N ALA A 81 -10.32 15.14 -1.81
CA ALA A 81 -11.77 15.20 -2.04
C ALA A 81 -12.18 15.52 -3.49
N PRO A 82 -11.49 16.44 -4.22
CA PRO A 82 -11.86 16.76 -5.59
C PRO A 82 -11.67 15.56 -6.52
N PHE A 83 -12.76 15.13 -7.15
CA PHE A 83 -12.69 14.29 -8.34
C PHE A 83 -12.59 15.21 -9.55
N ASP A 84 -11.52 15.05 -10.33
CA ASP A 84 -11.24 15.87 -11.52
C ASP A 84 -11.42 15.00 -12.77
N PRO A 85 -12.65 14.91 -13.31
CA PRO A 85 -12.97 14.05 -14.44
C PRO A 85 -12.42 14.55 -15.78
N ASP A 86 -12.11 15.85 -15.89
CA ASP A 86 -11.86 16.52 -17.18
C ASP A 86 -10.56 17.35 -17.15
N MET A 87 -9.52 16.84 -17.82
CA MET A 87 -8.32 17.60 -18.21
C MET A 87 -8.61 18.65 -19.31
N GLY A 88 -9.78 19.30 -19.29
CA GLY A 88 -10.30 20.09 -20.40
C GLY A 88 -11.13 21.32 -20.02
N ASP A 89 -11.27 21.62 -18.73
CA ASP A 89 -11.86 22.90 -18.30
C ASP A 89 -10.82 24.03 -18.29
N ASN A 90 -11.28 25.28 -18.28
CA ASN A 90 -10.40 26.46 -18.23
C ASN A 90 -9.92 26.80 -16.81
N PHE A 91 -10.23 25.96 -15.81
CA PHE A 91 -9.96 26.25 -14.39
C PHE A 91 -8.70 25.54 -13.88
N GLY A 92 -8.25 24.50 -14.58
CA GLY A 92 -7.03 23.78 -14.25
C GLY A 92 -7.18 22.92 -12.99
N PRO A 93 -6.17 22.08 -12.70
CA PRO A 93 -6.26 21.11 -11.61
C PRO A 93 -6.39 21.76 -10.23
N VAL A 94 -7.34 21.27 -9.40
CA VAL A 94 -7.50 21.72 -8.01
C VAL A 94 -6.44 21.10 -7.10
N GLY A 95 -5.48 21.90 -6.63
CA GLY A 95 -4.45 21.45 -5.69
C GLY A 95 -3.12 21.10 -6.38
N PRO A 96 -2.18 20.49 -5.64
CA PRO A 96 -0.80 20.30 -6.11
C PRO A 96 -0.69 19.20 -7.18
N ASP A 97 0.33 19.31 -8.05
CA ASP A 97 0.56 18.38 -9.17
C ASP A 97 0.69 16.91 -8.73
N TYR A 98 1.26 16.67 -7.56
CA TYR A 98 1.45 15.32 -7.00
C TYR A 98 0.16 14.63 -6.54
N ARG A 99 -0.98 15.33 -6.52
CA ARG A 99 -2.28 14.71 -6.18
C ARG A 99 -2.76 13.75 -7.27
N ALA A 100 -2.34 13.98 -8.51
CA ALA A 100 -2.92 13.35 -9.68
C ALA A 100 -2.78 11.83 -9.59
N GLY A 101 -3.91 11.12 -9.68
CA GLY A 101 -3.93 9.65 -9.67
C GLY A 101 -3.80 8.98 -8.29
N VAL A 102 -3.53 9.72 -7.20
CA VAL A 102 -3.38 9.12 -5.85
C VAL A 102 -4.68 8.45 -5.40
N VAL A 103 -5.80 9.17 -5.43
CA VAL A 103 -7.11 8.64 -5.01
C VAL A 103 -7.63 7.56 -5.97
N PRO A 104 -7.63 7.75 -7.31
CA PRO A 104 -7.99 6.68 -8.24
C PRO A 104 -7.12 5.42 -8.08
N GLY A 105 -5.82 5.58 -7.85
CA GLY A 105 -4.89 4.50 -7.59
C GLY A 105 -5.21 3.74 -6.30
N MET A 106 -5.52 4.47 -5.21
CA MET A 106 -5.97 3.87 -3.95
C MET A 106 -7.26 3.07 -4.13
N LEU A 107 -8.25 3.62 -4.84
CA LEU A 107 -9.54 2.96 -5.09
C LEU A 107 -9.37 1.68 -5.91
N PHE A 108 -8.61 1.72 -7.00
CA PHE A 108 -8.31 0.54 -7.80
C PHE A 108 -7.51 -0.50 -7.00
N GLY A 109 -6.53 -0.05 -6.20
CA GLY A 109 -5.68 -0.89 -5.36
C GLY A 109 -6.44 -1.76 -4.36
N ARG A 110 -7.68 -1.40 -3.98
CA ARG A 110 -8.53 -2.25 -3.12
C ARG A 110 -8.88 -3.59 -3.76
N ALA A 111 -8.94 -3.66 -5.09
CA ALA A 111 -9.20 -4.91 -5.78
C ALA A 111 -8.08 -5.95 -5.54
N ALA A 112 -6.85 -5.51 -5.20
CA ALA A 112 -5.70 -6.39 -5.02
C ALA A 112 -5.86 -7.39 -3.86
N SER A 113 -6.59 -7.03 -2.80
CA SER A 113 -6.90 -7.96 -1.72
C SER A 113 -7.95 -9.02 -2.10
N ILE A 114 -8.56 -8.92 -3.30
CA ILE A 114 -9.66 -9.78 -3.77
C ILE A 114 -9.25 -10.65 -4.95
N TYR A 115 -8.73 -10.06 -6.03
CA TYR A 115 -8.37 -10.82 -7.23
C TYR A 115 -7.18 -11.75 -6.97
N GLY A 116 -7.09 -12.84 -7.74
CA GLY A 116 -6.05 -13.85 -7.54
C GLY A 116 -6.20 -14.64 -6.22
N GLY A 117 -7.42 -14.64 -5.66
CA GLY A 117 -7.75 -15.23 -4.36
C GLY A 117 -7.73 -14.18 -3.25
N THR A 118 -8.80 -14.11 -2.47
CA THR A 118 -8.92 -13.11 -1.40
C THR A 118 -7.89 -13.34 -0.30
N ASN A 119 -7.58 -12.30 0.47
CA ASN A 119 -6.63 -12.44 1.58
C ASN A 119 -7.09 -13.49 2.60
N GLU A 120 -8.39 -13.68 2.80
CA GLU A 120 -8.97 -14.71 3.67
C GLU A 120 -8.70 -16.11 3.12
N VAL A 121 -8.92 -16.33 1.81
CA VAL A 121 -8.61 -17.59 1.16
C VAL A 121 -7.12 -17.90 1.28
N GLN A 122 -6.26 -16.90 1.12
CA GLN A 122 -4.82 -17.08 1.20
C GLN A 122 -4.36 -17.38 2.63
N ARG A 123 -4.93 -16.72 3.65
CA ARG A 123 -4.66 -17.08 5.05
C ARG A 123 -5.08 -18.52 5.37
N ASN A 124 -6.15 -19.04 4.76
CA ASN A 124 -6.52 -20.44 4.91
C ASN A 124 -5.50 -21.39 4.25
N ILE A 125 -4.94 -21.04 3.09
CA ILE A 125 -3.85 -21.82 2.45
C ILE A 125 -2.62 -21.83 3.35
N VAL A 126 -2.27 -20.68 3.94
CA VAL A 126 -1.17 -20.58 4.92
C VAL A 126 -1.44 -21.45 6.14
N ALA A 127 -2.65 -21.39 6.71
CA ALA A 127 -3.02 -22.21 7.87
C ALA A 127 -2.88 -23.71 7.56
N LYS A 128 -3.35 -24.17 6.40
CA LYS A 128 -3.20 -25.55 5.95
C LYS A 128 -1.75 -25.94 5.73
N GLY A 129 -0.97 -25.08 5.07
CA GLY A 129 0.42 -25.35 4.71
C GLY A 129 1.40 -25.29 5.87
N VAL A 130 1.14 -24.44 6.86
CA VAL A 130 2.04 -24.21 8.01
C VAL A 130 1.58 -24.95 9.26
N LEU A 131 0.27 -24.94 9.55
CA LEU A 131 -0.28 -25.47 10.80
C LEU A 131 -0.97 -26.83 10.63
N GLY A 132 -1.23 -27.27 9.40
CA GLY A 132 -1.93 -28.53 9.12
C GLY A 132 -3.41 -28.54 9.54
N LEU A 133 -4.01 -27.36 9.68
CA LEU A 133 -5.41 -27.15 10.11
C LEU A 133 -6.40 -27.15 8.94
#